data_AF-A0A3N5MXK1-F1
#
_entry.id   AF-A0A3N5MXK1-F1
#
_cell.length_a   1.000
_cell.length_b   1.000
_cell.length_c   1.000
_cell.angle_alpha   90.00
_cell.angle_beta   90.00
_cell.angle_gamma   90.00
#
_symmetry.space_group_name_H-M   'P 1'
#
loop_
_entity.id
_entity.type
_entity.pdbx_description
1 polymer ?
#
loop_
_entity_poly.entity_id
_entity_poly.type
_entity_poly.pdbx_seq_one_letter_code
_entity_poly.pdbx_strand_id
1 'polypeptide(L)'
;MEDEHRDLPAVPGERRVAVQVGDLFGLDVRPSRTFVWLGRRVEGEEAVLSLGKPPKVLPETTPLRSKRVAGADITYLGSPAYTLPLSVAATAKHLWRRHKAKRVGPGTEE
;
A
#
# COMPACT_ATOMS: atom_id res chain seq x y z
N MET A 1 5.98 -7.33 23.21
CA MET A 1 6.53 -6.05 22.72
C MET A 1 5.56 -5.55 21.69
N GLU A 2 4.70 -4.65 22.16
CA GLU A 2 3.47 -4.27 21.52
C GLU A 2 3.64 -3.54 20.19
N ASP A 3 2.67 -3.79 19.32
CA ASP A 3 2.39 -3.20 18.03
C ASP A 3 2.51 -1.67 18.04
N GLU A 4 3.69 -1.16 17.69
CA GLU A 4 3.86 0.21 17.21
C GLU A 4 3.38 0.29 15.75
N HIS A 5 2.12 -0.10 15.53
CA HIS A 5 1.36 0.06 14.28
C HIS A 5 0.88 1.52 14.14
N ARG A 6 1.72 2.47 14.54
CA ARG A 6 1.42 3.90 14.49
C ARG A 6 1.31 4.30 13.03
N ASP A 7 0.25 5.01 12.68
CA ASP A 7 0.01 5.66 11.39
C ASP A 7 1.11 6.70 11.12
N LEU A 8 2.31 6.22 10.86
CA LEU A 8 3.46 7.05 10.60
C LEU A 8 3.32 7.65 9.20
N PRO A 9 3.72 8.91 9.02
CA PRO A 9 3.55 9.63 7.77
C PRO A 9 4.29 8.94 6.61
N ALA A 10 3.86 9.27 5.40
CA ALA A 10 4.52 8.86 4.17
C ALA A 10 6.02 9.19 4.21
N VAL A 11 6.88 8.19 4.00
CA VAL A 11 8.34 8.42 3.89
C VAL A 11 8.66 8.95 2.49
N PRO A 12 9.28 10.14 2.35
CA PRO A 12 9.73 10.65 1.05
C PRO A 12 10.73 9.71 0.40
N GLY A 13 10.67 9.57 -0.93
CA GLY A 13 11.61 8.73 -1.68
C GLY A 13 11.33 7.22 -1.61
N GLU A 14 10.36 6.75 -0.84
CA GLU A 14 9.97 5.34 -0.83
C GLU A 14 9.36 4.92 -2.18
N ARG A 15 9.75 3.74 -2.67
CA ARG A 15 9.11 3.14 -3.86
C ARG A 15 7.60 3.09 -3.65
N ARG A 16 6.85 3.66 -4.61
CA ARG A 16 5.38 3.74 -4.49
C ARG A 16 4.70 3.63 -5.84
N VAL A 17 3.46 3.14 -5.81
CA VAL A 17 2.49 3.26 -6.90
C VAL A 17 1.17 3.73 -6.29
N ALA A 18 0.79 4.95 -6.62
CA ALA A 18 -0.49 5.54 -6.30
C ALA A 18 -1.41 5.51 -7.53
N VAL A 19 -2.67 5.19 -7.30
CA VAL A 19 -3.75 5.17 -8.28
C VAL A 19 -4.92 5.94 -7.69
N GLN A 20 -5.35 7.00 -8.36
CA GLN A 20 -6.58 7.73 -8.07
C GLN A 20 -7.57 7.42 -9.18
N VAL A 21 -8.74 6.89 -8.85
CA VAL A 21 -9.79 6.56 -9.82
C VAL A 21 -10.84 7.67 -9.78
N GLY A 22 -10.68 8.68 -10.65
CA GLY A 22 -11.52 9.88 -10.67
C GLY A 22 -11.70 10.47 -9.27
N ASP A 23 -12.96 10.71 -8.88
CA ASP A 23 -13.35 11.18 -7.55
C ASP A 23 -14.00 10.06 -6.70
N LEU A 24 -13.76 8.78 -7.03
CA LEU A 24 -14.39 7.64 -6.37
C LEU A 24 -13.57 7.13 -5.19
N PHE A 25 -12.29 6.82 -5.45
CA PHE A 25 -11.36 6.30 -4.46
C PHE A 25 -9.93 6.37 -4.98
N GLY A 26 -8.97 6.13 -4.08
CA GLY A 26 -7.61 5.87 -4.49
C GLY A 26 -6.85 4.97 -3.53
N LEU A 27 -5.67 4.56 -4.01
CA LEU A 27 -4.81 3.57 -3.41
C LEU A 27 -3.36 3.99 -3.62
N ASP A 28 -2.55 4.10 -2.57
CA ASP A 28 -1.09 4.32 -2.62
C ASP A 28 -0.40 3.11 -2.01
N VAL A 29 0.17 2.26 -2.86
CA VAL A 29 0.85 1.04 -2.43
C VAL A 29 2.35 1.27 -2.34
N ARG A 30 2.90 0.95 -1.18
CA ARG A 30 4.34 1.00 -0.87
C ARG A 30 4.80 -0.34 -0.29
N PRO A 31 6.11 -0.64 -0.34
CA PRO A 31 6.66 -1.86 0.25
C PRO A 31 6.37 -2.01 1.75
N SER A 32 6.33 -0.89 2.49
CA SER A 32 6.10 -0.89 3.93
C SER A 32 4.62 -0.78 4.31
N ARG A 33 3.80 -0.10 3.49
CA ARG A 33 2.42 0.28 3.82
C ARG A 33 1.56 0.44 2.57
N THR A 34 0.26 0.32 2.75
CA THR A 34 -0.74 0.65 1.74
C THR A 34 -1.69 1.69 2.31
N PHE A 35 -1.91 2.79 1.60
CA PHE A 35 -2.87 3.83 1.95
C PHE A 35 -4.09 3.69 1.04
N VAL A 36 -5.29 3.76 1.59
CA VAL A 36 -6.56 3.67 0.85
C VAL A 36 -7.43 4.85 1.27
N TRP A 37 -8.10 5.49 0.31
CA TRP A 37 -9.03 6.56 0.60
C TRP A 37 -10.25 6.49 -0.32
N LEU A 38 -11.38 7.02 0.15
CA LEU A 38 -12.59 7.22 -0.64
C LEU A 38 -12.65 8.68 -1.08
N GLY A 39 -13.14 8.94 -2.29
CA GLY A 39 -13.16 10.28 -2.86
C GLY A 39 -11.80 10.72 -3.40
N ARG A 40 -11.52 12.03 -3.27
CA ARG A 40 -10.22 12.61 -3.55
C ARG A 40 -9.26 12.40 -2.39
N ARG A 41 -7.98 12.25 -2.70
CA ARG A 41 -6.93 12.12 -1.70
C ARG A 41 -6.86 13.36 -0.81
N VAL A 42 -7.03 13.18 0.50
CA VAL A 42 -6.74 14.17 1.55
C VAL A 42 -5.68 13.54 2.44
N GLU A 43 -4.50 14.17 2.48
CA GLU A 43 -3.37 13.65 3.27
C GLU A 43 -3.75 13.60 4.76
N GLY A 44 -3.62 12.43 5.38
CA GLY A 44 -3.96 12.20 6.78
C GLY A 44 -5.36 11.62 7.04
N GLU A 45 -6.27 11.62 6.07
CA GLU A 45 -7.60 10.97 6.19
C GLU A 45 -7.63 9.55 5.58
N GLU A 46 -6.49 9.11 5.07
CA GLU A 46 -6.32 7.83 4.40
C GLU A 46 -6.30 6.68 5.41
N ALA A 47 -6.99 5.59 5.11
CA ALA A 47 -6.87 4.35 5.87
C ALA A 47 -5.50 3.70 5.59
N VAL A 48 -4.71 3.47 6.62
CA VAL A 48 -3.36 2.91 6.49
C VAL A 48 -3.34 1.43 6.87
N LEU A 49 -2.83 0.62 5.94
CA LEU A 49 -2.54 -0.79 6.15
C LEU A 49 -1.03 -0.98 6.19
N SER A 50 -0.48 -1.10 7.39
CA SER A 50 0.94 -1.42 7.58
C SER A 50 1.24 -2.88 7.18
N LEU A 51 2.27 -3.07 6.35
CA LEU A 51 2.69 -4.37 5.81
C LEU A 51 3.87 -4.97 6.59
N GLY A 52 4.30 -4.33 7.69
CA GLY A 52 5.32 -4.84 8.62
C GLY A 52 6.73 -4.91 8.05
N LYS A 53 7.03 -4.12 7.01
CA LYS A 53 8.36 -4.06 6.39
C LYS A 53 8.96 -2.66 6.54
N PRO A 54 10.29 -2.54 6.69
CA PRO A 54 10.93 -1.23 6.67
C PRO A 54 10.78 -0.56 5.29
N PRO A 55 10.64 0.78 5.25
CA PRO A 55 10.50 1.52 4.00
C PRO A 55 11.76 1.38 3.14
N LYS A 56 11.56 1.12 1.85
CA LYS A 56 12.67 1.04 0.88
C LYS A 56 12.75 2.34 0.09
N VAL A 57 13.62 3.23 0.54
CA VAL A 57 13.88 4.54 -0.06
C VAL A 57 14.77 4.36 -1.30
N LEU A 58 14.39 5.00 -2.40
CA LEU A 58 15.15 5.08 -3.64
C LEU A 58 16.02 6.34 -3.62
N PRO A 59 17.10 6.41 -4.43
CA PRO A 59 17.90 7.62 -4.57
C PRO A 59 17.02 8.81 -4.95
N GLU A 60 17.31 10.00 -4.40
CA GLU A 60 16.54 11.23 -4.64
C GLU A 60 16.44 11.61 -6.13
N THR A 61 17.40 11.17 -6.93
CA THR A 61 17.42 11.36 -8.39
C THR A 61 16.38 10.54 -9.14
N THR A 62 15.66 9.65 -8.46
CA THR A 62 14.61 8.83 -9.08
C THR A 62 13.41 9.72 -9.43
N PRO A 63 13.03 9.84 -10.71
CA PRO A 63 11.94 10.73 -11.10
C PRO A 63 10.59 10.14 -10.67
N LEU A 64 9.75 10.99 -10.09
CA LEU A 64 8.32 10.73 -9.94
C LEU A 64 7.66 10.82 -11.31
N ARG A 65 6.92 9.79 -11.71
CA ARG A 65 6.19 9.78 -12.98
C ARG A 65 4.70 9.69 -12.75
N SER A 66 3.93 10.42 -13.55
CA SER A 66 2.48 10.38 -13.55
C SER A 66 1.97 9.99 -14.94
N LYS A 67 0.87 9.23 -14.99
CA LYS A 67 0.19 8.84 -16.22
C LYS A 67 -1.31 8.75 -15.96
N ARG A 68 -2.10 9.33 -16.85
CA ARG A 68 -3.56 9.18 -16.86
C ARG A 68 -3.95 8.03 -17.78
N VAL A 69 -4.75 7.09 -17.29
CA VAL A 69 -5.24 5.93 -18.05
C VAL A 69 -6.70 5.69 -17.70
N ALA A 70 -7.59 5.74 -18.69
CA ALA A 70 -9.01 5.36 -18.54
C ALA A 70 -9.72 5.99 -17.32
N GLY A 71 -9.51 7.29 -17.06
CA GLY A 71 -10.11 8.00 -15.92
C GLY A 71 -9.40 7.79 -14.57
N ALA A 72 -8.28 7.05 -14.56
CA ALA A 72 -7.42 6.90 -13.40
C ALA A 72 -6.11 7.69 -13.56
N ASP A 73 -5.71 8.40 -12.51
CA ASP A 73 -4.41 9.05 -12.39
C ASP A 73 -3.45 8.12 -11.63
N ILE A 74 -2.42 7.67 -12.32
CA ILE A 74 -1.42 6.73 -11.80
C ILE A 74 -0.13 7.50 -11.58
N THR A 75 0.36 7.54 -10.34
CA THR A 75 1.63 8.18 -9.97
C THR A 75 2.56 7.14 -9.38
N TYR A 76 3.82 7.09 -9.82
CA TYR A 76 4.76 6.08 -9.35
C TYR A 76 6.18 6.62 -9.21
N LEU A 77 6.89 6.09 -8.21
CA LEU A 77 8.31 6.35 -7.96
C LEU A 77 9.07 5.02 -8.08
N GLY A 78 9.91 4.92 -9.11
CA GLY A 78 10.57 3.66 -9.51
C GLY A 78 9.89 3.02 -10.73
N SER A 79 9.98 1.69 -10.86
CA SER A 79 9.39 0.97 -12.00
C SER A 79 8.04 0.32 -11.65
N PRO A 80 6.92 0.69 -12.32
CA PRO A 80 5.60 0.08 -12.09
C PRO A 80 5.56 -1.40 -12.44
N ALA A 81 6.29 -1.81 -13.48
CA ALA A 81 6.34 -3.21 -13.92
C ALA A 81 6.95 -4.13 -12.84
N TYR A 82 7.81 -3.59 -11.97
CA TYR A 82 8.31 -4.31 -10.80
C TYR A 82 7.45 -4.07 -9.56
N THR A 83 6.92 -2.86 -9.39
CA THR A 83 6.21 -2.48 -8.17
C THR A 83 4.81 -3.07 -8.12
N LEU A 84 4.06 -3.08 -9.23
CA LEU A 84 2.71 -3.66 -9.27
C LEU A 84 2.69 -5.16 -8.95
N PRO A 85 3.50 -6.04 -9.58
CA PRO A 85 3.49 -7.46 -9.22
C PRO A 85 3.93 -7.70 -7.77
N LEU A 86 4.95 -6.98 -7.29
CA LEU A 86 5.41 -7.08 -5.90
C LEU A 86 4.34 -6.65 -4.90
N SER A 87 3.63 -5.56 -5.20
CA SER A 87 2.55 -5.01 -4.39
C SER A 87 1.32 -5.92 -4.36
N VAL A 88 0.92 -6.45 -5.51
CA VAL A 88 -0.19 -7.43 -5.61
C VAL A 88 0.17 -8.70 -4.84
N ALA A 89 1.37 -9.25 -5.03
CA ALA A 89 1.83 -10.43 -4.31
C ALA A 89 1.93 -10.21 -2.78
N ALA A 90 2.42 -9.04 -2.34
CA ALA A 90 2.51 -8.70 -0.92
C ALA A 90 1.12 -8.55 -0.29
N THR A 91 0.19 -7.88 -0.98
CA THR A 91 -1.19 -7.69 -0.53
C THR A 91 -1.94 -9.02 -0.48
N ALA A 92 -1.83 -9.85 -1.53
CA ALA A 92 -2.42 -11.18 -1.56
C ALA A 92 -1.86 -12.08 -0.45
N LYS A 93 -0.54 -12.05 -0.21
CA LYS A 93 0.10 -12.80 0.88
C LYS A 93 -0.35 -12.31 2.26
N HIS A 94 -0.54 -11.00 2.44
CA HIS A 94 -1.04 -10.43 3.69
C HIS A 94 -2.51 -10.82 3.95
N LEU A 95 -3.38 -10.72 2.94
CA LEU A 95 -4.77 -11.18 2.99
C LEU A 95 -4.86 -12.68 3.27
N TRP A 96 -4.04 -13.49 2.61
CA TRP A 96 -4.01 -14.93 2.80
C TRP A 96 -3.53 -15.32 4.21
N ARG A 97 -2.53 -14.59 4.76
CA ARG A 97 -2.09 -14.77 6.16
C ARG A 97 -3.18 -14.38 7.16
N ARG A 98 -3.89 -13.26 6.96
CA ARG A 98 -5.03 -12.88 7.81
C ARG A 98 -6.17 -13.90 7.74
N HIS A 99 -6.45 -14.43 6.55
CA HIS A 99 -7.48 -15.44 6.36
C HIS A 99 -7.08 -16.79 6.98
N LYS A 100 -5.81 -17.18 6.89
CA LYS A 100 -5.29 -18.38 7.54
C LYS A 100 -5.29 -18.23 9.07
N ALA A 101 -4.94 -17.06 9.60
CA ALA A 101 -5.02 -16.75 11.03
C ALA A 101 -6.46 -16.81 11.55
N LYS A 102 -7.45 -16.36 10.77
CA LYS A 102 -8.88 -16.50 11.11
C LYS A 102 -9.41 -17.94 11.01
N ARG A 103 -8.74 -18.84 10.28
CA ARG A 103 -9.13 -20.27 10.18
C ARG A 103 -8.48 -21.16 11.24
N VAL A 104 -7.50 -20.65 11.99
CA VAL A 104 -6.78 -21.42 13.02
C VAL A 104 -7.02 -20.74 14.38
N GLY A 105 -8.21 -20.96 14.94
CA GLY A 105 -8.51 -20.77 16.36
C GLY A 105 -9.91 -20.23 16.68
N PRO A 106 -10.65 -20.81 17.66
CA PRO A 106 -10.58 -22.13 18.26
C PRO A 106 -11.91 -22.90 18.10
N GLY A 107 -11.86 -24.23 17.91
CA GLY A 107 -13.10 -25.02 17.95
C GLY A 107 -12.99 -26.38 17.28
N THR A 108 -12.20 -27.28 17.83
CA THR A 108 -12.53 -28.72 17.88
C THR A 108 -11.61 -29.41 18.90
N GLU A 109 -11.80 -29.07 20.17
CA GLU A 109 -11.69 -30.05 21.24
C GLU A 109 -13.06 -30.06 21.88
N GLU A 110 -13.87 -31.05 21.47
CA GLU A 110 -14.83 -31.83 22.26
C GLU A 110 -15.42 -32.94 21.37
#